data_AF-A0A1S0TY42-F1
#
_entry.id   AF-A0A1S0TY42-F1
#
_cell.length_a   1.000
_cell.length_b   1.000
_cell.length_c   1.000
_cell.angle_alpha   90.00
_cell.angle_beta   90.00
_cell.angle_gamma   90.00
#
_symmetry.space_group_name_H-M   'P 1'
#
loop_
_entity.id
_entity.type
_entity.pdbx_description
1 polymer ?
#
loop_
_entity_poly.entity_id
_entity_poly.type
_entity_poly.pdbx_seq_one_letter_code
_entity_poly.pdbx_strand_id
1 'polypeptide(L)'
;MKKEDELTRLKRNASKLLQQAHKQTHAQQRRLSTNGRCRSACDQLDARIRKRLDSFTPVKWAGKPNNLSPLMFASHGWICISSDMVQCEACGQYMSVLIPSLVHTDVIVYQKSVRMLVSMITMKHHVTCPYRYTSSGTDDAVPLNALCKDVVNQR
;
A
#
# COMPACT_ATOMS: atom_id res chain seq x y z
N MET A 1 -20.78 51.36 -41.46
CA MET A 1 -20.79 51.41 -39.98
C MET A 1 -21.42 50.18 -39.29
N LYS A 2 -22.61 49.67 -39.66
CA LYS A 2 -23.23 48.52 -38.96
C LYS A 2 -22.50 47.16 -39.10
N LYS A 3 -21.87 46.88 -40.24
CA LYS A 3 -21.17 45.60 -40.50
C LYS A 3 -19.85 45.45 -39.73
N GLU A 4 -19.18 46.56 -39.45
CA GLU A 4 -17.91 46.58 -38.71
C GLU A 4 -18.10 46.25 -37.24
N ASP A 5 -19.20 46.73 -36.66
CA ASP A 5 -19.59 46.46 -35.28
C ASP A 5 -20.00 44.98 -35.09
N GLU A 6 -20.70 44.41 -36.07
CA GLU A 6 -21.09 43.00 -36.09
C GLU A 6 -19.87 42.06 -36.18
N LEU A 7 -18.89 42.38 -37.04
CA LEU A 7 -17.63 41.64 -37.14
C LEU A 7 -16.83 41.70 -35.84
N THR A 8 -16.82 42.85 -35.18
CA THR A 8 -16.10 43.05 -33.90
C THR A 8 -16.75 42.24 -32.78
N ARG A 9 -18.08 42.20 -32.74
CA ARG A 9 -18.86 41.37 -31.82
C ARG A 9 -18.61 39.87 -32.07
N LEU A 10 -18.55 39.45 -33.33
CA LEU A 10 -18.26 38.07 -33.71
C LEU A 10 -16.87 37.63 -33.24
N LYS A 11 -15.84 38.45 -33.48
CA LYS A 11 -14.46 38.19 -33.00
C LYS A 11 -14.38 38.05 -31.48
N ARG A 12 -15.09 38.93 -30.75
CA ARG A 12 -15.14 38.87 -29.28
C ARG A 12 -15.78 37.55 -28.79
N ASN A 13 -16.86 37.12 -29.44
CA ASN A 13 -17.55 35.88 -29.08
C ASN A 13 -16.68 34.64 -29.38
N ALA A 14 -16.02 34.61 -30.54
CA ALA A 14 -15.09 33.54 -30.90
C ALA A 14 -13.93 33.43 -29.89
N SER A 15 -13.37 34.58 -29.47
CA SER A 15 -12.29 34.61 -28.49
C SER A 15 -12.74 34.11 -27.11
N LYS A 16 -13.96 34.45 -26.67
CA LYS A 16 -14.55 33.93 -25.43
C LYS A 16 -14.76 32.42 -25.48
N LEU A 17 -15.27 31.89 -26.61
CA LEU A 17 -15.47 30.46 -26.79
C LEU A 17 -14.15 29.69 -26.74
N LEU A 18 -13.10 30.20 -27.40
CA LEU A 18 -11.78 29.60 -27.36
C LEU A 18 -11.19 29.60 -25.94
N GLN A 19 -11.32 30.71 -25.21
CA GLN A 19 -10.85 30.78 -23.81
C GLN A 19 -11.62 29.82 -22.90
N GLN A 20 -12.93 29.67 -23.10
CA GLN A 20 -13.75 28.75 -22.32
C GLN A 20 -13.38 27.30 -22.61
N ALA A 21 -13.22 26.93 -23.88
CA ALA A 21 -12.77 25.60 -24.29
C ALA A 21 -11.39 25.28 -23.69
N HIS A 22 -10.43 26.22 -23.79
CA HIS A 22 -9.10 26.07 -23.20
C HIS A 22 -9.14 25.82 -21.69
N LYS A 23 -9.94 26.61 -20.95
CA LYS A 23 -10.13 26.42 -19.50
C LYS A 23 -10.74 25.04 -19.16
N GLN A 24 -11.71 24.58 -19.95
CA GLN A 24 -12.33 23.27 -19.79
C GLN A 24 -11.32 22.13 -20.08
N THR A 25 -10.53 22.24 -21.14
CA THR A 25 -9.48 21.27 -21.47
C THR A 25 -8.42 21.19 -20.36
N HIS A 26 -7.96 22.32 -19.83
CA HIS A 26 -7.02 22.34 -18.70
C HIS A 26 -7.62 21.75 -17.41
N ALA A 27 -8.90 22.02 -17.13
CA ALA A 27 -9.58 21.41 -15.99
C ALA A 27 -9.71 19.89 -16.14
N GLN A 28 -10.02 19.41 -17.34
CA GLN A 28 -10.12 17.98 -17.64
C GLN A 28 -8.77 17.27 -17.57
N GLN A 29 -7.70 17.87 -18.11
CA GLN A 29 -6.34 17.33 -18.00
C GLN A 29 -5.88 17.22 -16.54
N ARG A 30 -6.19 18.22 -15.70
CA ARG A 30 -5.89 18.14 -14.25
C ARG A 30 -6.63 16.99 -13.57
N ARG A 31 -7.91 16.76 -13.90
CA ARG A 31 -8.70 15.63 -13.36
C ARG A 31 -8.16 14.26 -13.80
N LEU A 32 -7.70 14.13 -15.04
CA LEU A 32 -7.10 12.89 -15.54
C LEU A 32 -5.75 12.60 -14.86
N SER A 33 -4.93 13.63 -14.65
CA SER A 33 -3.64 13.52 -13.94
C SER A 33 -3.79 13.03 -12.50
N THR A 34 -4.78 13.56 -11.75
CA THR A 34 -5.04 13.12 -10.37
C THR A 34 -5.53 11.67 -10.30
N ASN A 35 -6.38 11.25 -11.23
CA ASN A 35 -6.90 9.87 -11.25
C ASN A 35 -5.82 8.84 -11.65
N GLY A 36 -4.88 9.22 -12.53
CA GLY A 36 -3.74 8.38 -12.89
C GLY A 36 -2.76 8.15 -11.73
N ARG A 37 -2.54 9.17 -10.89
CA ARG A 37 -1.60 9.09 -9.76
C ARG A 37 -2.04 8.09 -8.70
N CYS A 38 -3.33 8.08 -8.33
CA CYS A 38 -3.87 7.13 -7.35
C CYS A 38 -3.75 5.68 -7.83
N ARG A 39 -4.10 5.41 -9.11
CA ARG A 39 -3.96 4.06 -9.70
C ARG A 39 -2.50 3.58 -9.66
N SER A 40 -1.57 4.43 -10.08
CA SER A 40 -0.14 4.08 -10.08
C SER A 40 0.44 3.79 -8.70
N ALA A 41 -0.10 4.40 -7.64
CA ALA A 41 0.33 4.16 -6.27
C ALA A 41 -0.20 2.82 -5.73
N CYS A 42 -1.47 2.49 -6.02
CA CYS A 42 -2.05 1.18 -5.70
C CYS A 42 -1.31 0.06 -6.45
N ASP A 43 -1.05 0.23 -7.75
CA ASP A 43 -0.32 -0.76 -8.56
C ASP A 43 1.08 -1.04 -8.01
N GLN A 44 1.77 0.00 -7.52
CA GLN A 44 3.08 -0.13 -6.87
C GLN A 44 3.01 -0.83 -5.51
N LEU A 45 1.99 -0.54 -4.70
CA LEU A 45 1.76 -1.23 -3.43
C LEU A 45 1.54 -2.73 -3.67
N ASP A 46 0.68 -3.06 -4.64
CA ASP A 46 0.39 -4.43 -5.01
C ASP A 46 1.64 -5.16 -5.52
N ALA A 47 2.44 -4.49 -6.35
CA ALA A 47 3.71 -5.05 -6.83
C ALA A 47 4.68 -5.36 -5.68
N ARG A 48 4.77 -4.46 -4.69
CA ARG A 48 5.61 -4.66 -3.50
C ARG A 48 5.12 -5.81 -2.63
N ILE A 49 3.80 -5.99 -2.48
CA ILE A 49 3.23 -7.11 -1.72
C ILE A 49 3.49 -8.42 -2.46
N ARG A 50 3.22 -8.48 -3.78
CA ARG A 50 3.48 -9.66 -4.63
C ARG A 50 4.94 -10.11 -4.51
N LYS A 51 5.89 -9.17 -4.66
CA LYS A 51 7.32 -9.47 -4.51
C LYS A 51 7.66 -10.15 -3.17
N ARG A 52 7.03 -9.73 -2.07
CA ARG A 52 7.25 -10.35 -0.76
C ARG A 52 6.56 -11.71 -0.65
N LEU A 53 5.36 -11.86 -1.20
CA LEU A 53 4.63 -13.13 -1.26
C LEU A 53 5.43 -14.24 -1.95
N ASP A 54 6.20 -13.91 -3.00
CA ASP A 54 7.02 -14.87 -3.73
C ASP A 54 8.04 -15.61 -2.83
N SER A 55 8.41 -15.02 -1.68
CA SER A 55 9.31 -15.67 -0.71
C SER A 55 8.63 -16.79 0.11
N PHE A 56 7.29 -16.76 0.23
CA PHE A 56 6.50 -17.71 1.02
C PHE A 56 6.11 -18.94 0.20
N THR A 57 7.11 -19.71 -0.19
CA THR A 57 6.88 -20.97 -0.93
C THR A 57 6.11 -21.99 -0.08
N PRO A 58 5.35 -22.92 -0.68
CA PRO A 58 4.65 -23.98 0.04
C PRO A 58 5.58 -24.79 0.96
N VAL A 59 6.82 -25.05 0.53
CA VAL A 59 7.82 -25.79 1.33
C VAL A 59 8.16 -25.06 2.63
N LYS A 60 8.24 -23.72 2.61
CA LYS A 60 8.58 -22.93 3.79
C LYS A 60 7.38 -22.64 4.68
N TRP A 61 6.17 -22.58 4.13
CA TRP A 61 5.00 -22.06 4.87
C TRP A 61 3.84 -23.05 5.04
N ALA A 62 3.99 -24.30 4.61
CA ALA A 62 2.99 -25.33 4.84
C ALA A 62 2.67 -25.53 6.34
N GLY A 63 1.42 -25.90 6.62
CA GLY A 63 0.96 -26.27 7.96
C GLY A 63 0.70 -25.11 8.93
N LYS A 64 0.95 -23.85 8.53
CA LYS A 64 0.64 -22.70 9.37
C LYS A 64 -0.86 -22.36 9.35
N PRO A 65 -1.46 -21.94 10.48
CA PRO A 65 -2.88 -21.59 10.54
C PRO A 65 -3.19 -20.31 9.75
N ASN A 66 -4.45 -20.14 9.37
CA ASN A 66 -4.92 -19.00 8.56
C ASN A 66 -4.59 -17.62 9.18
N ASN A 67 -4.56 -17.52 10.51
CA ASN A 67 -4.17 -16.29 11.22
C ASN A 67 -2.71 -15.89 10.98
N LEU A 68 -1.89 -16.80 10.45
CA LEU A 68 -0.49 -16.60 10.07
C LEU A 68 -0.29 -16.78 8.56
N SER A 69 -1.23 -16.28 7.76
CA SER A 69 -1.16 -16.38 6.30
C SER A 69 0.04 -15.63 5.71
N PRO A 70 0.64 -16.10 4.60
CA PRO A 70 1.68 -15.37 3.88
C PRO A 70 1.33 -13.92 3.57
N LEU A 71 0.06 -13.67 3.19
CA LEU A 71 -0.44 -12.33 2.86
C LEU A 71 -0.36 -11.40 4.06
N MET A 72 -0.73 -11.86 5.26
CA MET A 72 -0.61 -11.05 6.48
C MET A 72 0.84 -10.59 6.67
N PHE A 73 1.80 -11.50 6.57
CA PHE A 73 3.22 -11.18 6.71
C PHE A 73 3.72 -10.24 5.61
N ALA A 74 3.40 -10.51 4.35
CA ALA A 74 3.83 -9.70 3.21
C ALA A 74 3.26 -8.27 3.24
N SER A 75 2.00 -8.10 3.66
CA SER A 75 1.38 -6.78 3.83
C SER A 75 2.08 -5.96 4.94
N HIS A 76 2.57 -6.63 5.98
CA HIS A 76 3.36 -6.01 7.05
C HIS A 76 4.88 -5.99 6.78
N GLY A 77 5.31 -6.16 5.53
CA GLY A 77 6.69 -5.93 5.14
C GLY A 77 7.65 -7.08 5.44
N TRP A 78 7.15 -8.25 5.83
CA TRP A 78 7.95 -9.44 6.11
C TRP A 78 8.18 -10.26 4.83
N ILE A 79 9.39 -10.82 4.71
CA ILE A 79 9.78 -11.82 3.72
C ILE A 79 10.17 -13.12 4.43
N CYS A 80 9.84 -14.27 3.82
CA CYS A 80 10.15 -15.59 4.34
C CYS A 80 11.55 -16.03 3.91
N ILE A 81 12.46 -16.05 4.88
CA ILE A 81 13.84 -16.49 4.64
C ILE A 81 13.99 -17.99 4.92
N SER A 82 13.26 -18.51 5.92
CA SER A 82 13.24 -19.92 6.35
C SER A 82 11.82 -20.33 6.77
N SER A 83 11.57 -21.62 7.00
CA SER A 83 10.28 -22.13 7.47
C SER A 83 9.87 -21.60 8.85
N ASP A 84 10.84 -21.23 9.66
CA ASP A 84 10.72 -20.79 11.05
C ASP A 84 11.15 -19.34 11.26
N MET A 85 11.51 -18.62 10.20
CA MET A 85 12.06 -17.27 10.29
C MET A 85 11.59 -16.35 9.16
N VAL A 86 11.27 -15.12 9.52
CA VAL A 86 11.00 -14.02 8.58
C VAL A 86 11.93 -12.84 8.86
N GLN A 87 12.13 -12.02 7.83
CA GLN A 87 12.88 -10.77 7.92
C GLN A 87 12.04 -9.61 7.40
N CYS A 88 12.10 -8.44 8.03
CA CYS A 88 11.48 -7.25 7.47
C CYS A 88 12.35 -6.67 6.35
N GLU A 89 11.78 -6.48 5.16
CA GLU A 89 12.48 -5.90 4.00
C GLU A 89 12.94 -4.46 4.25
N ALA A 90 12.22 -3.69 5.07
CA ALA A 90 12.50 -2.27 5.31
C ALA A 90 13.47 -2.01 6.46
N CYS A 91 13.31 -2.70 7.60
CA CYS A 91 14.13 -2.46 8.79
C CYS A 91 15.11 -3.58 9.13
N GLY A 92 15.15 -4.65 8.32
CA GLY A 92 16.08 -5.76 8.48
C GLY A 92 15.85 -6.64 9.72
N GLN A 93 14.84 -6.35 10.55
CA GLN A 93 14.57 -7.12 11.77
C GLN A 93 14.14 -8.53 11.46
N TYR A 94 14.57 -9.47 12.31
CA TYR A 94 14.22 -10.88 12.20
C TYR A 94 13.15 -11.25 13.23
N MET A 95 12.30 -12.20 12.87
CA MET A 95 11.27 -12.72 13.75
C MET A 95 11.10 -14.22 13.54
N SER A 96 11.24 -14.98 14.63
CA SER A 96 10.90 -16.40 14.61
C SER A 96 9.39 -16.58 14.50
N VAL A 97 8.99 -17.54 13.67
CA VAL A 97 7.61 -17.92 13.38
C VAL A 97 7.40 -19.42 13.58
N LEU A 98 8.19 -19.99 14.50
CA LEU A 98 8.07 -21.36 14.97
C LEU A 98 6.80 -21.49 15.82
N ILE A 99 6.02 -22.55 15.57
CA ILE A 99 4.81 -22.87 16.31
C ILE A 99 5.02 -24.24 16.95
N PRO A 100 4.70 -24.43 18.25
CA PRO A 100 4.77 -25.74 18.89
C PRO A 100 3.93 -26.77 18.14
N SER A 101 4.43 -28.02 18.06
CA SER A 101 3.67 -29.11 17.47
C SER A 101 2.51 -29.53 18.37
N LEU A 102 1.31 -29.65 17.81
CA LEU A 102 0.14 -30.18 18.52
C LEU A 102 0.30 -31.65 18.95
N VAL A 103 1.28 -32.37 18.40
CA VAL A 103 1.58 -33.76 18.82
C VAL A 103 2.20 -33.81 20.22
N HIS A 104 2.94 -32.76 20.61
CA HIS A 104 3.75 -32.75 21.83
C HIS A 104 3.37 -31.62 22.79
N THR A 105 2.35 -30.83 22.48
CA THR A 105 2.04 -29.61 23.21
C THR A 105 0.54 -29.38 23.27
N ASP A 106 0.07 -28.89 24.41
CA ASP A 106 -1.33 -28.57 24.66
C ASP A 106 -1.86 -27.49 23.69
N VAL A 107 -3.13 -27.64 23.29
CA VAL A 107 -3.80 -26.73 22.34
C VAL A 107 -3.82 -25.29 22.82
N ILE A 108 -3.89 -25.05 24.14
CA ILE A 108 -3.88 -23.72 24.75
C ILE A 108 -2.50 -23.06 24.54
N VAL A 109 -1.42 -23.82 24.65
CA VAL A 109 -0.05 -23.32 24.40
C VAL A 109 0.15 -23.03 22.91
N TYR A 110 -0.35 -23.90 22.03
CA TYR A 110 -0.37 -23.65 20.59
C TYR A 110 -1.11 -22.35 20.25
N GLN A 111 -2.34 -22.18 20.74
CA GLN A 111 -3.14 -20.99 20.49
C GLN A 111 -2.49 -19.73 21.05
N LYS A 112 -1.88 -19.80 22.24
CA LYS A 112 -1.13 -18.68 22.82
C LYS A 112 0.06 -18.29 21.95
N SER A 113 0.79 -19.26 21.42
CA SER A 113 1.90 -19.03 20.48
C SER A 113 1.41 -18.35 19.19
N VAL A 114 0.30 -18.81 18.61
CA VAL A 114 -0.29 -18.19 17.42
C VAL A 114 -0.69 -16.73 17.69
N ARG A 115 -1.39 -16.44 18.80
CA ARG A 115 -1.79 -15.06 19.17
C ARG A 115 -0.58 -14.14 19.37
N MET A 116 0.47 -14.67 19.99
CA MET A 116 1.72 -13.93 20.21
C MET A 116 2.40 -13.61 18.87
N LEU A 117 2.47 -14.57 17.95
CA LEU A 117 3.01 -14.34 16.61
C LEU A 117 2.22 -13.28 15.84
N VAL A 118 0.88 -13.32 15.88
CA VAL A 118 0.04 -12.29 15.27
C VAL A 118 0.36 -10.89 15.81
N SER A 119 0.55 -10.77 17.13
CA SER A 119 0.92 -9.48 17.74
C SER A 119 2.34 -9.04 17.33
N MET A 120 3.25 -9.99 17.18
CA MET A 120 4.63 -9.72 16.80
C MET A 120 4.79 -9.23 15.36
N ILE A 121 3.84 -9.54 14.46
CA ILE A 121 3.85 -9.07 13.06
C ILE A 121 3.98 -7.54 12.98
N THR A 122 3.34 -6.77 13.86
CA THR A 122 3.48 -5.30 13.89
C THR A 122 4.52 -4.84 14.90
N MET A 123 4.68 -5.56 16.01
CA MET A 123 5.48 -5.10 17.14
C MET A 123 6.98 -5.38 17.02
N LYS A 124 7.41 -6.41 16.27
CA LYS A 124 8.83 -6.82 16.19
C LYS A 124 9.68 -5.97 15.24
N HIS A 125 9.07 -5.03 14.54
CA HIS A 125 9.81 -4.08 13.75
C HIS A 125 10.67 -3.14 14.60
N HIS A 126 11.71 -2.56 13.99
CA HIS A 126 12.42 -1.42 14.57
C HIS A 126 11.46 -0.24 14.79
N VAL A 127 11.68 0.58 15.82
CA VAL A 127 10.80 1.69 16.22
C VAL A 127 10.48 2.64 15.06
N THR A 128 11.44 2.87 14.16
CA THR A 128 11.31 3.75 12.98
C THR A 128 10.83 3.04 11.71
N CYS A 129 10.50 1.76 11.78
CA CYS A 129 10.05 1.00 10.61
C CYS A 129 8.67 1.48 10.16
N PRO A 130 8.45 1.70 8.84
CA PRO A 130 7.14 2.12 8.34
C PRO A 130 6.02 1.09 8.57
N TYR A 131 6.38 -0.18 8.78
CA TYR A 131 5.42 -1.27 9.01
C TYR A 131 5.04 -1.45 10.49
N ARG A 132 5.68 -0.75 11.42
CA ARG A 132 5.42 -0.89 12.86
C ARG A 132 4.03 -0.39 13.29
N TYR A 133 3.52 0.61 12.59
CA TYR A 133 2.28 1.31 12.95
C TYR A 133 1.16 1.14 11.91
N THR A 134 1.28 0.16 11.03
CA THR A 134 0.17 -0.19 10.14
C THR A 134 -0.93 -0.80 11.02
N SER A 135 -1.90 0.01 11.40
CA SER A 135 -3.03 -0.40 12.23
C SER A 135 -3.80 -1.49 11.49
N SER A 136 -3.93 -2.65 12.14
CA SER A 136 -4.68 -3.81 11.66
C SER A 136 -6.21 -3.62 11.72
N GLY A 137 -6.71 -2.42 11.43
CA GLY A 137 -8.12 -2.07 11.53
C GLY A 137 -8.53 -1.15 10.40
N THR A 138 -9.45 -1.64 9.57
CA THR A 138 -10.02 -1.06 8.33
C THR A 138 -9.22 -1.35 7.06
N ASP A 139 -9.92 -1.91 6.07
CA ASP A 139 -9.48 -2.33 4.72
C ASP A 139 -8.81 -1.23 3.87
N ASP A 140 -8.60 -0.04 4.42
CA ASP A 140 -8.15 1.15 3.69
C ASP A 140 -6.84 1.76 4.25
N ALA A 141 -6.20 1.12 5.24
CA ALA A 141 -4.94 1.61 5.80
C ALA A 141 -3.77 1.37 4.82
N VAL A 142 -3.68 2.23 3.81
CA VAL A 142 -2.50 2.39 2.95
C VAL A 142 -1.29 2.56 3.89
N PRO A 143 -0.34 1.62 3.92
CA PRO A 143 0.77 1.71 4.85
C PRO A 143 1.53 3.02 4.60
N LEU A 144 2.04 3.68 5.65
CA LEU A 144 2.65 5.02 5.54
C LEU A 144 3.77 5.11 4.49
N ASN A 145 4.34 3.97 4.09
CA ASN A 145 5.32 3.83 3.02
C ASN A 145 4.75 3.81 1.59
N ALA A 146 3.43 3.95 1.43
CA ALA A 146 2.73 4.11 0.15
C ALA A 146 2.22 5.55 -0.05
N LEU A 147 2.35 6.43 0.95
CA LEU A 147 2.27 7.87 0.73
C LEU A 147 3.57 8.31 0.03
N CYS A 148 3.45 8.89 -1.16
CA CYS A 148 4.57 9.52 -1.86
C CYS A 148 5.32 10.45 -0.88
N LYS A 149 6.65 10.33 -0.86
CA LYS A 149 7.55 11.13 -0.01
C LYS A 149 7.34 12.65 -0.15
N ASP A 150 6.69 13.10 -1.22
CA ASP A 150 6.39 14.51 -1.51
C ASP A 150 5.37 15.15 -0.55
N VAL A 151 4.59 14.37 0.22
CA VAL A 151 3.61 14.93 1.18
C VAL A 151 4.27 15.31 2.52
N VAL A 152 5.48 14.80 2.80
CA VAL A 152 6.17 15.01 4.09
C VAL A 152 7.00 16.31 4.10
N ASN A 153 7.32 16.89 2.92
CA ASN A 153 8.19 18.07 2.80
C ASN A 153 7.44 19.41 2.55
N GLN A 154 6.15 19.50 2.88
CA GLN A 154 5.39 20.78 2.80
C GLN A 154 4.81 21.23 4.14
N ARG A 155 5.51 20.98 5.25
CA ARG A 155 5.17 21.58 6.55
C ARG A 155 6.29 22.49 7.03
#